data_AF-A0A0A8USF6-F1
#
_entry.id   AF-A0A0A8USF6-F1
#
_cell.length_a   1.000
_cell.length_b   1.000
_cell.length_c   1.000
_cell.angle_alpha   90.00
_cell.angle_beta   90.00
_cell.angle_gamma   90.00
#
_symmetry.space_group_name_H-M   'P 1'
#
loop_
_entity.id
_entity.type
_entity.pdbx_description
1 polymer ?
#
loop_
_entity_poly.entity_id
_entity_poly.type
_entity_poly.pdbx_seq_one_letter_code
_entity_poly.pdbx_strand_id
1 'polypeptide(L)' 'MSITLSDHDKEIIRMVDSQVKLLLERKTQDHIIISTLIDFIPEVRCMVSSTCESQFHLYCEEYQHFNYFLQLINQFSKD' A
#
# COMPACT_ATOMS: atom_id res chain seq x y z
N MET A 1 2.70 -17.40 14.65
CA MET A 1 3.04 -16.12 15.30
C MET A 1 2.43 -15.03 14.45
N SER A 2 1.47 -14.28 14.99
CA SER A 2 0.95 -13.09 14.31
C SER A 2 2.01 -12.01 14.39
N ILE A 3 2.66 -11.69 13.28
CA ILE A 3 3.65 -10.62 13.24
C ILE A 3 2.84 -9.32 13.18
N THR A 4 2.87 -8.57 14.27
CA THR A 4 2.41 -7.18 14.29
C THR A 4 3.32 -6.36 13.39
N LEU A 5 2.76 -5.46 12.57
CA LEU A 5 3.54 -4.57 11.69
C LEU A 5 4.64 -3.86 12.51
N SER A 6 5.86 -3.91 12.00
CA SER A 6 7.00 -3.20 12.59
C SER A 6 6.84 -1.69 12.42
N ASP A 7 7.62 -0.89 13.15
CA ASP A 7 7.57 0.56 12.97
C ASP A 7 8.06 0.99 11.59
N HIS A 8 8.94 0.21 10.97
CA HIS A 8 9.35 0.39 9.58
C HIS A 8 8.18 0.14 8.61
N ASP A 9 7.43 -0.95 8.80
CA ASP A 9 6.25 -1.25 7.98
C ASP A 9 5.18 -0.15 8.08
N LYS A 10 4.95 0.37 9.29
CA LYS A 10 4.02 1.51 9.51
C LYS A 10 4.50 2.77 8.81
N GLU A 11 5.81 3.01 8.77
CA GLU A 11 6.39 4.15 8.06
C GLU A 11 6.17 4.02 6.56
N ILE A 12 6.40 2.83 5.98
CA ILE A 12 6.11 2.55 4.56
C ILE A 12 4.63 2.79 4.26
N ILE A 13 3.71 2.27 5.08
CA ILE A 13 2.26 2.48 4.91
C ILE A 13 1.92 3.97 4.87
N ARG A 14 2.45 4.76 5.81
CA ARG A 14 2.23 6.21 5.89
C ARG A 14 2.81 6.97 4.70
N MET A 15 4.01 6.60 4.27
CA MET A 15 4.68 7.21 3.12
C MET A 15 3.90 6.95 1.84
N VAL A 16 3.51 5.70 1.61
CA VAL A 16 2.73 5.30 0.44
C VAL A 16 1.37 6.01 0.46
N ASP A 17 0.65 6.02 1.58
CA ASP A 17 -0.65 6.73 1.68
C ASP A 17 -0.52 8.20 1.30
N SER A 18 0.48 8.88 1.86
CA SER A 18 0.73 10.30 1.61
C SER A 18 1.08 10.58 0.14
N GLN A 19 1.93 9.74 -0.47
CA GLN A 19 2.32 9.89 -1.87
C GLN A 19 1.14 9.62 -2.81
N VAL A 20 0.37 8.58 -2.56
CA VAL A 20 -0.81 8.24 -3.36
C VAL A 20 -1.85 9.36 -3.27
N LYS A 21 -2.09 9.90 -2.07
CA LYS A 21 -2.96 11.06 -1.88
C LYS A 21 -2.53 12.24 -2.75
N LEU A 22 -1.25 12.62 -2.70
CA LEU A 22 -0.71 13.73 -3.50
C LEU A 22 -0.85 13.50 -5.01
N LEU A 23 -0.65 12.26 -5.46
CA LEU A 23 -0.80 11.89 -6.87
C LEU A 23 -2.27 11.95 -7.31
N LEU A 24 -3.20 11.49 -6.47
CA LEU A 24 -4.64 11.57 -6.73
C LEU A 24 -5.14 13.02 -6.75
N GLU A 25 -4.66 13.87 -5.84
CA GLU A 25 -4.97 15.31 -5.83
C GLU A 25 -4.51 16.00 -7.14
N ARG A 26 -3.43 15.49 -7.75
CA ARG A 26 -2.93 15.93 -9.06
C ARG A 26 -3.66 15.29 -10.26
N LYS A 27 -4.69 14.48 -10.03
CA LYS A 27 -5.42 13.72 -11.05
C LYS A 27 -4.51 12.79 -11.86
N THR A 28 -3.50 12.23 -11.21
CA THR A 28 -2.58 11.26 -11.80
C THR A 28 -3.33 9.96 -12.12
N GLN A 29 -3.03 9.35 -13.27
CA GLN A 29 -3.64 8.08 -13.67
C GLN A 29 -3.04 6.90 -12.91
N ASP A 30 -3.83 5.86 -12.68
CA ASP A 30 -3.51 4.68 -11.86
C ASP A 30 -2.17 4.03 -12.26
N HIS A 31 -1.92 3.85 -13.56
CA HIS A 31 -0.66 3.26 -14.05
C HIS A 31 0.56 4.12 -13.73
N ILE A 32 0.41 5.45 -13.68
CA ILE A 32 1.49 6.36 -13.29
C ILE A 32 1.71 6.28 -11.77
N ILE A 33 0.65 6.12 -10.98
CA ILE A 33 0.77 5.90 -9.53
C ILE A 33 1.56 4.62 -9.25
N ILE A 34 1.21 3.52 -9.92
CA ILE A 34 1.93 2.24 -9.83
C ILE A 34 3.39 2.42 -10.24
N SER A 35 3.65 3.07 -11.38
CA SER A 35 5.02 3.27 -11.87
C SER A 35 5.85 4.17 -10.95
N THR A 36 5.23 5.15 -10.28
CA THR A 36 5.91 6.07 -9.36
C THR A 36 6.30 5.39 -8.06
N LEU A 37 5.50 4.42 -7.62
CA LEU A 37 5.68 3.71 -6.34
C LEU A 37 6.12 2.26 -6.54
N ILE A 38 6.68 1.94 -7.71
CA ILE A 38 7.02 0.57 -8.11
C ILE A 38 8.01 -0.09 -7.15
N ASP A 39 8.95 0.70 -6.62
CA ASP A 39 9.97 0.22 -5.68
C ASP A 39 9.38 -0.23 -4.34
N PHE A 40 8.21 0.30 -3.94
CA PHE A 40 7.52 -0.07 -2.71
C PHE A 40 6.63 -1.32 -2.86
N ILE A 41 6.31 -1.74 -4.08
CA ILE A 41 5.47 -2.92 -4.34
C ILE A 41 5.99 -4.20 -3.66
N PRO A 42 7.28 -4.59 -3.78
CA PRO A 42 7.78 -5.79 -3.12
C PRO A 42 7.63 -5.72 -1.59
N GLU A 43 7.90 -4.58 -0.99
CA GLU A 43 7.77 -4.36 0.46
C GLU A 43 6.30 -4.48 0.88
N VAL A 44 5.39 -3.82 0.17
CA VAL A 44 3.95 -3.88 0.43
C VAL A 44 3.41 -5.30 0.32
N ARG A 45 3.83 -6.08 -0.68
CA ARG A 45 3.43 -7.49 -0.80
C ARG A 45 3.96 -8.35 0.32
N CYS A 46 5.19 -8.11 0.75
CA CYS A 46 5.80 -8.80 1.88
C CYS A 46 5.01 -8.53 3.17
N MET A 47 4.64 -7.26 3.41
CA MET A 47 3.84 -6.85 4.58
C MET A 47 2.48 -7.55 4.62
N VAL A 48 1.75 -7.57 3.49
CA VAL A 48 0.44 -8.25 3.40
C VAL A 48 0.58 -9.75 3.69
N SER A 49 1.61 -10.38 3.14
CA SER A 49 1.83 -11.83 3.28
C SER A 49 2.28 -12.23 4.69
N SER A 50 2.95 -11.31 5.39
CA SER A 50 3.55 -11.57 6.71
C SER A 50 2.64 -11.15 7.88
N THR A 51 1.69 -10.26 7.63
CA THR A 51 0.78 -9.72 8.66
C THR A 51 -0.53 -10.50 8.69
N CYS A 52 -1.11 -10.71 9.87
CA CYS A 52 -2.45 -11.28 9.96
C CYS A 52 -3.49 -10.37 9.29
N GLU A 53 -4.37 -10.95 8.48
CA GLU A 53 -5.42 -10.24 7.72
C GLU A 53 -6.21 -9.23 8.58
N SER A 54 -6.62 -9.63 9.80
CA SER A 54 -7.41 -8.76 10.68
C SER A 54 -6.66 -7.51 11.15
N GLN A 55 -5.34 -7.60 11.36
CA GLN A 55 -4.56 -6.42 11.75
C GLN A 55 -4.30 -5.55 10.54
N PHE A 56 -3.96 -6.15 9.40
CA PHE A 56 -3.73 -5.41 8.17
C PHE A 56 -4.99 -4.65 7.71
N HIS A 57 -6.17 -5.22 7.92
CA HIS A 57 -7.45 -4.58 7.60
C HIS A 57 -7.62 -3.23 8.33
N LEU A 58 -7.25 -3.14 9.61
CA LEU A 58 -7.34 -1.89 10.38
C LEU A 58 -6.48 -0.78 9.77
N TYR A 59 -5.29 -1.14 9.26
CA TYR A 59 -4.43 -0.17 8.58
C TYR A 59 -4.99 0.22 7.21
N CYS A 60 -5.64 -0.70 6.49
CA CYS A 60 -6.34 -0.36 5.26
C CYS A 60 -7.53 0.58 5.48
N GLU A 61 -8.20 0.51 6.64
CA GLU A 61 -9.26 1.44 7.02
C GLU A 61 -8.71 2.82 7.42
N GLU A 62 -7.61 2.86 8.18
CA GLU A 62 -6.95 4.12 8.58
C GLU A 62 -6.27 4.84 7.41
N TYR A 63 -5.63 4.10 6.50
CA TYR A 63 -4.87 4.61 5.36
C TYR A 63 -5.56 4.23 4.04
N GLN A 64 -6.60 5.00 3.70
CA GLN A 64 -7.46 4.72 2.55
C GLN A 64 -6.73 4.79 1.21
N HIS A 65 -5.74 5.67 1.05
CA HIS A 65 -4.96 5.81 -0.18
C HIS A 65 -3.94 4.68 -0.30
N PHE A 66 -3.37 4.23 0.82
CA PHE A 66 -2.58 2.99 0.85
C PHE A 66 -3.42 1.78 0.42
N ASN A 67 -4.64 1.63 0.95
CA ASN A 67 -5.54 0.56 0.54
C ASN A 67 -5.88 0.64 -0.96
N TYR A 68 -6.11 1.85 -1.49
CA TYR A 68 -6.32 2.05 -2.92
C TYR A 68 -5.10 1.57 -3.74
N PHE A 69 -3.89 1.94 -3.34
CA PHE A 69 -2.67 1.45 -3.97
C PHE A 69 -2.54 -0.08 -3.89
N LEU A 70 -2.93 -0.68 -2.76
CA LEU A 70 -2.99 -2.13 -2.59
C LEU A 70 -3.91 -2.80 -3.62
N GLN A 71 -5.08 -2.20 -3.87
CA GLN A 71 -6.01 -2.70 -4.88
C GLN A 71 -5.44 -2.57 -6.29
N LEU A 72 -4.78 -1.45 -6.59
CA LEU A 72 -4.10 -1.22 -7.87
C LEU A 72 -3.05 -2.30 -8.15
N ILE A 73 -2.15 -2.57 -7.21
CA ILE A 73 -1.08 -3.57 -7.41
C ILE A 73 -1.63 -5.00 -7.54
N ASN A 74 -2.77 -5.29 -6.89
CA ASN A 74 -3.42 -6.60 -6.96
C ASN A 74 -4.15 -6.81 -8.30
N GLN A 75 -4.67 -5.74 -8.89
CA GLN A 75 -5.25 -5.77 -10.23
C GLN A 75 -4.15 -5.89 -11.30
N PHE A 76 -3.06 -5.14 -11.16
CA PHE A 76 -1.97 -5.12 -12.13
C PHE A 76 -1.18 -6.44 -12.19
N SER A 77 -1.21 -7.26 -11.14
CA SER A 77 -0.56 -8.59 -11.16
C SER A 77 -1.38 -9.70 -11.81
N LYS A 78 -2.61 -9.44 -12.24
CA LYS A 78 -3.47 -10.43 -12.91
C LYS A 78 -3.38 -10.35 -14.44
N ASP A 79 -2.64 -9.37 -14.97
CA ASP A 79 -2.27 -9.23 -16.39
C ASP A 79 -0.84 -9.76 -16.60
#